data_AF-A0AAW6Y0N1-F1
#
_entry.id   AF-A0AAW6Y0N1-F1
#
_cell.length_a   1.000
_cell.length_b   1.000
_cell.length_c   1.000
_cell.angle_alpha   90.00
_cell.angle_beta   90.00
_cell.angle_gamma   90.00
#
_symmetry.space_group_name_H-M   'P 1'
#
loop_
_entity.id
_entity.type
_entity.pdbx_description
1 polymer ?
#
loop_
_entity_poly.entity_id
_entity_poly.type
_entity_poly.pdbx_seq_one_letter_code
_entity_poly.pdbx_strand_id
1 'polypeptide(L)'
;LAGSNKTMMDGEPSFFPQERSSEKFKGNKYGRNLHFGIREHGMGGILNGIAADELTRPYGGTFFVFADYMRGAVRLAALMNLPVTY
;
A
#
# COMPACT_ATOMS: atom_id res chain seq x y z
N LEU A 1 -3.50 21.21 4.16
CA LEU A 1 -3.55 19.74 4.00
C LEU A 1 -2.16 19.18 4.28
N ALA A 2 -2.06 18.00 4.89
CA ALA A 2 -0.78 17.33 5.09
C ALA A 2 -0.14 16.95 3.73
N GLY A 3 1.20 16.89 3.68
CA GLY A 3 1.98 16.69 2.45
C GLY A 3 1.88 15.28 1.84
N SER A 4 2.62 14.99 0.78
CA SER A 4 2.70 13.62 0.25
C SER A 4 3.61 12.74 1.12
N ASN A 5 3.25 11.47 1.31
CA ASN A 5 4.10 10.43 1.91
C ASN A 5 5.16 9.87 0.92
N LYS A 6 5.16 10.33 -0.34
CA LYS A 6 6.10 9.93 -1.41
C LYS A 6 6.15 8.42 -1.70
N THR A 7 5.02 7.72 -1.59
CA THR A 7 4.95 6.28 -1.88
C THR A 7 4.58 5.95 -3.34
N MET A 8 4.16 6.92 -4.14
CA MET A 8 3.79 6.69 -5.53
C MET A 8 5.03 6.33 -6.37
N MET A 9 4.93 5.28 -7.18
CA MET A 9 5.91 4.97 -8.22
C MET A 9 5.63 5.83 -9.45
N ASP A 10 6.59 6.67 -9.82
CA ASP A 10 6.51 7.46 -11.04
C ASP A 10 6.54 6.55 -12.28
N GLY A 11 5.72 6.87 -13.27
CA GLY A 11 5.62 6.12 -14.54
C GLY A 11 4.81 4.82 -14.49
N GLU A 12 4.47 4.33 -13.30
CA GLU A 12 3.72 3.08 -13.14
C GLU A 12 2.21 3.32 -13.03
N PRO A 13 1.36 2.51 -13.72
CA PRO A 13 -0.07 2.67 -13.62
C PRO A 13 -0.60 2.23 -12.26
N SER A 14 -1.82 2.66 -11.96
CA SER A 14 -2.52 2.32 -10.72
C SER A 14 -3.30 1.03 -10.86
N PHE A 15 -3.35 0.24 -9.78
CA PHE A 15 -4.09 -1.02 -9.73
C PHE A 15 -5.59 -0.76 -9.57
N PHE A 16 -6.29 -0.59 -10.69
CA PHE A 16 -7.75 -0.55 -10.78
C PHE A 16 -8.19 -0.64 -12.26
N PRO A 17 -9.49 -0.91 -12.55
CA PRO A 17 -9.98 -1.07 -13.92
C PRO A 17 -9.74 0.16 -14.80
N GLN A 18 -9.37 -0.05 -16.06
CA GLN A 18 -8.99 1.04 -16.97
C GLN A 18 -10.14 2.04 -17.20
N GLU A 19 -11.39 1.59 -17.09
CA GLU A 19 -12.61 2.40 -17.23
C GLU A 19 -12.75 3.45 -16.11
N ARG A 20 -12.03 3.27 -14.98
CA ARG A 20 -11.99 4.24 -13.86
C ARG A 20 -10.74 5.12 -13.88
N SER A 21 -10.02 5.16 -15.00
CA SER A 21 -8.88 6.06 -15.17
C SER A 21 -9.30 7.52 -15.09
N SER A 22 -8.41 8.34 -14.54
CA SER A 22 -8.49 9.81 -14.57
C SER A 22 -7.30 10.38 -15.34
N GLU A 23 -7.23 11.70 -15.49
CA GLU A 23 -6.04 12.35 -16.06
C GLU A 23 -4.79 12.09 -15.23
N LYS A 24 -4.93 12.11 -13.89
CA LYS A 24 -3.81 11.96 -12.96
C LYS A 24 -3.42 10.51 -12.69
N PHE A 25 -4.39 9.60 -12.67
CA PHE A 25 -4.17 8.18 -12.36
C PHE A 25 -4.74 7.32 -13.48
N LYS A 26 -3.85 6.73 -14.27
CA LYS A 26 -4.22 5.75 -15.31
C LYS A 26 -4.33 4.36 -14.68
N GLY A 27 -5.46 3.70 -14.87
CA GLY A 27 -5.76 2.38 -14.34
C GLY A 27 -5.23 1.25 -15.22
N ASN A 28 -4.69 0.21 -14.60
CA ASN A 28 -4.29 -1.03 -15.24
C ASN A 28 -4.54 -2.20 -14.27
N LYS A 29 -5.02 -3.34 -14.80
CA LYS A 29 -5.20 -4.59 -14.02
C LYS A 29 -3.89 -5.11 -13.41
N TYR A 30 -2.74 -4.71 -13.95
CA TYR A 30 -1.40 -5.03 -13.44
C TYR A 30 -0.66 -3.79 -12.92
N GLY A 31 -1.39 -2.73 -12.55
CA GLY A 31 -0.78 -1.52 -11.99
C GLY A 31 -0.03 -1.80 -10.69
N ARG A 32 1.01 -1.00 -10.42
CA ARG A 32 1.89 -1.16 -9.25
C ARG A 32 1.59 -0.14 -8.15
N ASN A 33 0.79 0.89 -8.45
CA ASN A 33 0.34 1.86 -7.46
C ASN A 33 -1.01 1.43 -6.85
N LEU A 34 -0.99 1.04 -5.57
CA LEU A 34 -2.17 0.64 -4.80
C LEU A 34 -2.77 1.83 -4.06
N HIS A 35 -4.10 1.99 -4.14
CA HIS A 35 -4.84 3.09 -3.52
C HIS A 35 -5.62 2.62 -2.31
N PHE A 36 -5.00 2.72 -1.12
CA PHE A 36 -5.63 2.28 0.12
C PHE A 36 -6.63 3.30 0.68
N GLY A 37 -6.52 4.59 0.35
CA GLY A 37 -7.30 5.64 1.03
C GLY A 37 -6.91 5.80 2.50
N ILE A 38 -7.79 6.37 3.33
CA ILE A 38 -7.57 6.55 4.78
C ILE A 38 -7.94 5.26 5.51
N ARG A 39 -7.11 4.23 5.32
CA ARG A 39 -7.34 2.87 5.84
C ARG A 39 -6.01 2.24 6.26
N GLU A 40 -5.28 2.86 7.17
CA GLU A 40 -3.93 2.45 7.59
C GLU A 40 -3.92 1.01 8.14
N HIS A 41 -4.88 0.67 9.01
CA HIS A 41 -5.00 -0.69 9.53
C HIS A 41 -5.23 -1.72 8.42
N GLY A 42 -6.16 -1.39 7.50
CA GLY A 42 -6.49 -2.24 6.35
C GLY A 42 -5.31 -2.36 5.38
N MET A 43 -4.60 -1.26 5.11
CA MET A 43 -3.36 -1.25 4.33
C MET A 43 -2.35 -2.21 4.94
N GLY A 44 -2.08 -2.11 6.24
CA GLY A 44 -1.14 -2.99 6.92
C GLY A 44 -1.49 -4.47 6.75
N GLY A 45 -2.76 -4.84 6.94
CA GLY A 45 -3.23 -6.21 6.74
C GLY A 45 -3.11 -6.69 5.30
N ILE A 46 -3.46 -5.85 4.32
CA ILE A 46 -3.34 -6.18 2.89
C ILE A 46 -1.87 -6.39 2.50
N LEU A 47 -0.95 -5.53 2.94
CA LEU A 47 0.48 -5.66 2.65
C LEU A 47 1.05 -6.95 3.24
N ASN A 48 0.59 -7.36 4.43
CA ASN A 48 0.96 -8.65 5.02
C ASN A 48 0.49 -9.82 4.16
N GLY A 49 -0.77 -9.78 3.69
CA GLY A 49 -1.30 -10.80 2.78
C GLY A 49 -0.50 -10.89 1.48
N ILE A 50 -0.14 -9.76 0.88
CA ILE A 50 0.67 -9.72 -0.34
C ILE A 50 2.08 -10.28 -0.10
N ALA A 51 2.71 -9.97 1.05
CA ALA A 51 4.04 -10.49 1.36
C ALA A 51 4.01 -11.99 1.71
N ALA A 52 2.93 -12.47 2.33
CA ALA A 52 2.73 -13.88 2.65
C ALA A 52 2.47 -14.75 1.40
N ASP A 53 1.99 -14.15 0.31
CA ASP A 53 1.87 -14.81 -1.00
C ASP A 53 3.24 -14.97 -1.71
N GLU A 54 4.31 -14.34 -1.21
CA GLU A 54 5.71 -14.44 -1.66
C GLU A 54 6.01 -14.01 -3.11
N LEU A 55 5.01 -13.72 -3.94
CA LEU A 55 5.20 -13.34 -5.35
C LEU A 55 5.77 -11.94 -5.55
N THR A 56 5.59 -11.03 -4.58
CA THR A 56 5.97 -9.62 -4.72
C THR A 56 6.55 -9.05 -3.44
N ARG A 57 7.17 -7.86 -3.54
CA ARG A 57 7.67 -7.09 -2.39
C ARG A 57 6.81 -5.84 -2.18
N PRO A 58 5.81 -5.91 -1.28
CA PRO A 58 4.90 -4.80 -1.07
C PRO A 58 5.50 -3.75 -0.13
N TYR A 59 5.13 -2.49 -0.36
CA TYR A 59 5.32 -1.42 0.61
C TYR A 59 4.08 -0.54 0.67
N GLY A 60 3.90 0.13 1.79
CA GLY A 60 2.93 1.20 1.95
C GLY A 60 3.53 2.35 2.72
N GLY A 61 2.74 3.39 2.93
CA GLY A 61 3.19 4.50 3.78
C GLY A 61 2.03 5.37 4.21
N THR A 62 2.16 5.90 5.42
CA THR A 62 1.31 6.91 6.01
C THR A 62 2.21 7.89 6.79
N PHE A 63 1.67 8.98 7.34
CA PHE A 63 2.48 9.79 8.25
C PHE A 63 2.76 9.01 9.52
N PHE A 64 3.94 9.20 10.10
CA PHE A 64 4.38 8.43 11.26
C PHE A 64 3.42 8.55 12.47
N VAL A 65 2.76 9.68 12.64
CA VAL A 65 1.72 9.88 13.68
C VAL A 65 0.53 8.90 13.54
N PHE A 66 0.25 8.41 12.33
CA PHE A 66 -0.81 7.45 12.05
C PHE A 66 -0.33 5.99 12.07
N ALA A 67 0.95 5.72 12.35
CA ALA A 67 1.46 4.35 12.49
C ALA A 67 0.70 3.57 13.58
N ASP A 68 0.18 4.26 14.58
CA ASP A 68 -0.63 3.67 15.65
C ASP A 68 -1.91 3.00 15.14
N TYR A 69 -2.51 3.49 14.05
CA TYR A 69 -3.69 2.87 13.44
C TYR A 69 -3.37 1.48 12.85
N MET A 70 -2.13 1.24 12.42
CA MET A 70 -1.69 -0.02 11.82
C MET A 70 -0.77 -0.86 12.72
N ARG A 71 -0.53 -0.43 13.96
CA ARG A 71 0.39 -1.09 14.91
C ARG A 71 0.12 -2.60 15.06
N GLY A 72 -1.14 -3.01 15.08
CA GLY A 72 -1.53 -4.42 15.14
C GLY A 72 -1.08 -5.23 13.91
N ALA A 73 -1.24 -4.66 12.71
CA ALA A 73 -0.79 -5.29 11.47
C ALA A 73 0.74 -5.36 11.37
N VAL A 74 1.44 -4.30 11.77
CA VAL A 74 2.92 -4.25 11.84
C VAL A 74 3.45 -5.32 12.78
N ARG A 75 2.84 -5.48 13.96
CA ARG A 75 3.19 -6.54 14.92
C ARG A 75 3.02 -7.94 14.33
N LEU A 76 1.93 -8.18 13.61
CA LEU A 76 1.69 -9.48 12.96
C LEU A 76 2.73 -9.76 11.87
N ALA A 77 3.11 -8.77 11.07
CA ALA A 77 4.17 -8.93 10.06
C ALA A 77 5.49 -9.39 10.70
N ALA A 78 5.88 -8.76 11.82
CA ALA A 78 7.07 -9.13 12.56
C ALA A 78 6.99 -10.56 13.14
N LEU A 79 5.86 -10.95 13.72
CA LEU A 79 5.66 -12.31 14.26
C LEU A 79 5.71 -13.39 13.17
N MET A 80 5.23 -13.08 11.97
CA MET A 80 5.24 -13.99 10.82
C MET A 80 6.54 -13.94 10.00
N ASN A 81 7.51 -13.10 10.39
CA ASN A 81 8.74 -12.83 9.63
C ASN A 81 8.49 -12.38 8.17
N LEU A 82 7.47 -11.56 7.93
CA LEU A 82 7.15 -11.08 6.58
C LEU A 82 8.03 -9.90 6.16
N PRO A 83 8.54 -9.87 4.91
CA PRO A 83 9.43 -8.82 4.42
C PRO A 83 8.67 -7.57 3.93
N VAL A 84 7.76 -7.03 4.75
CA VAL A 84 6.96 -5.83 4.42
C VAL A 84 7.72 -4.55 4.79
N THR A 85 7.62 -3.51 3.96
CA THR A 85 8.09 -2.14 4.29
C THR A 85 6.91 -1.21 4.52
N TYR A 86 6.93 -0.47 5.63
CA TYR A 86 5.87 0.48 6.04
C TYR A 86 6.40 1.90 6.19
#